data_AF-A0A524PDU8-F1
#
_entry.id   AF-A0A524PDU8-F1
#
_cell.length_a   1.000
_cell.length_b   1.000
_cell.length_c   1.000
_cell.angle_alpha   90.00
_cell.angle_beta   90.00
_cell.angle_gamma   90.00
#
_symmetry.space_group_name_H-M   'P 1'
#
loop_
_entity.id
_entity.type
_entity.pdbx_description
1 polymer ?
#
loop_
_entity_poly.entity_id
_entity_poly.type
_entity_poly.pdbx_seq_one_letter_code
_entity_poly.pdbx_strand_id
1 'polypeptide(L)'
;KEFDFPFIARRMLIHGLNVPAVLDNAGKKPWEINLLDTMELWKFGDYKNYTSLALLTTLFGIPTPKDDIDGSQVAGIYYNDGDIARIARYCEKDVLAVIQIFLKFRNEPLIPESAVESVTIF
;
A
#
# COMPACT_ATOMS: atom_id res chain seq x y z
N LYS A 1 -1.72 10.33 -2.14
CA LYS A 1 -1.82 11.29 -3.29
C LYS A 1 -0.52 11.47 -4.09
N GLU A 2 0.65 11.22 -3.52
CA GLU A 2 1.92 11.66 -4.12
C GLU A 2 2.61 10.58 -4.98
N PHE A 3 2.25 9.30 -4.79
CA PHE A 3 2.91 8.19 -5.47
C PHE A 3 1.95 7.27 -6.25
N ASP A 4 1.21 6.37 -5.60
CA ASP A 4 0.56 5.22 -6.26
C ASP A 4 -0.36 5.63 -7.42
N PHE A 5 -1.36 6.46 -7.14
CA PHE A 5 -2.34 6.89 -8.13
C PHE A 5 -1.71 7.69 -9.28
N PRO A 6 -0.91 8.75 -9.01
CA PRO A 6 -0.19 9.44 -10.07
C PRO A 6 0.73 8.54 -10.90
N PHE A 7 1.39 7.56 -10.27
CA PHE A 7 2.27 6.63 -10.98
C PHE A 7 1.48 5.73 -11.91
N ILE A 8 0.42 5.07 -11.41
CA ILE A 8 -0.45 4.19 -12.20
C ILE A 8 -1.06 4.96 -13.37
N ALA A 9 -1.68 6.13 -13.12
CA ALA A 9 -2.29 6.93 -14.18
C ALA A 9 -1.29 7.33 -15.28
N ARG A 10 -0.08 7.77 -14.91
CA ARG A 10 0.98 8.10 -15.88
C ARG A 10 1.42 6.89 -16.69
N ARG A 11 1.58 5.71 -16.05
CA ARG A 11 1.94 4.47 -16.75
C ARG A 11 0.84 4.04 -17.72
N MET A 12 -0.44 4.16 -17.34
CA MET A 12 -1.56 3.89 -18.24
C MET A 12 -1.50 4.75 -19.50
N LEU A 13 -1.29 6.06 -19.35
CA LEU A 13 -1.17 6.98 -20.49
C LEU A 13 0.00 6.63 -21.41
N ILE A 14 1.18 6.30 -20.85
CA ILE A 14 2.36 5.88 -21.62
C ILE A 14 2.05 4.64 -22.49
N HIS A 15 1.22 3.73 -21.98
CA HIS A 15 0.82 2.50 -22.68
C HIS A 15 -0.47 2.64 -23.50
N GLY A 16 -1.02 3.85 -23.67
CA GLY A 16 -2.24 4.08 -24.44
C GLY A 16 -3.51 3.52 -23.79
N LEU A 17 -3.50 3.29 -22.47
CA LEU A 17 -4.66 2.81 -21.72
C LEU A 17 -5.50 3.98 -21.20
N ASN A 18 -6.82 3.83 -21.24
CA ASN A 18 -7.75 4.82 -20.68
C ASN A 18 -7.63 4.88 -19.16
N VAL A 19 -7.44 6.08 -18.61
CA VAL A 19 -7.40 6.30 -17.16
C VAL A 19 -8.83 6.27 -16.60
N PRO A 20 -9.17 5.35 -15.68
CA PRO A 20 -10.49 5.29 -15.10
C PRO A 20 -10.76 6.50 -14.18
N ALA A 21 -12.03 6.86 -14.04
CA ALA A 21 -12.46 8.03 -13.26
C ALA A 21 -12.00 8.02 -11.78
N VAL A 22 -11.74 6.83 -11.21
CA VAL A 22 -11.20 6.68 -9.84
C VAL A 22 -9.74 7.15 -9.74
N LEU A 23 -8.95 6.96 -10.81
CA LEU A 23 -7.55 7.38 -10.89
C LEU A 23 -7.42 8.84 -11.37
N ASP A 24 -8.40 9.33 -12.12
CA ASP A 24 -8.44 10.72 -12.60
C ASP A 24 -8.91 11.67 -11.50
N ASN A 25 -7.95 12.20 -10.74
CA ASN A 25 -8.20 13.12 -9.62
C ASN A 25 -7.75 14.56 -9.89
N ALA A 26 -7.34 14.88 -11.12
CA ALA A 26 -6.89 16.22 -11.47
C ALA A 26 -8.04 17.22 -11.30
N GLY A 27 -7.82 18.30 -10.53
CA GLY A 27 -8.82 19.34 -10.30
C GLY A 27 -9.99 18.97 -9.38
N LYS A 28 -10.09 17.72 -8.91
CA LYS A 28 -11.11 17.31 -7.94
C LYS A 28 -10.84 17.91 -6.57
N LYS A 29 -11.91 18.35 -5.91
CA LYS A 29 -11.87 18.83 -4.53
C LYS A 29 -11.66 17.66 -3.57
N PRO A 30 -11.10 17.88 -2.36
CA PRO A 30 -10.81 16.79 -1.42
C PRO A 30 -11.99 15.86 -1.10
N TRP A 31 -13.22 16.40 -1.03
CA TRP A 31 -14.43 15.63 -0.73
C TRP A 31 -15.04 14.90 -1.95
N GLU A 32 -14.53 15.14 -3.16
CA GLU A 32 -14.94 14.42 -4.37
C GLU A 32 -14.07 13.17 -4.61
N ILE A 33 -13.03 12.99 -3.79
CA ILE A 33 -12.06 11.91 -3.90
C ILE A 33 -12.40 10.82 -2.89
N ASN A 34 -12.86 9.68 -3.38
CA ASN A 34 -13.18 8.49 -2.56
C ASN A 34 -11.92 7.66 -2.26
N LEU A 35 -10.86 8.29 -1.75
CA LEU A 35 -9.61 7.63 -1.39
C LEU A 35 -9.31 7.77 0.08
N LEU A 36 -9.18 6.63 0.75
CA LEU A 36 -8.71 6.55 2.12
C LEU A 36 -7.21 6.26 2.11
N ASP A 37 -6.44 7.22 2.58
CA ASP A 37 -4.98 7.13 2.69
C ASP A 37 -4.63 7.05 4.18
N THR A 38 -4.11 5.90 4.63
CA THR A 38 -3.77 5.67 6.04
C THR A 38 -2.72 6.65 6.55
N MET A 39 -1.86 7.17 5.67
CA MET A 39 -0.93 8.21 6.06
C MET A 39 -1.64 9.51 6.37
N GLU A 40 -2.59 9.94 5.52
CA GLU A 40 -3.39 11.14 5.78
C GLU A 40 -4.22 11.00 7.07
N LEU A 41 -4.80 9.82 7.29
CA LEU A 41 -5.54 9.53 8.53
C LEU A 41 -4.66 9.64 9.78
N TRP A 42 -3.38 9.23 9.70
CA TRP A 42 -2.43 9.28 10.81
C TRP A 42 -1.91 10.69 11.12
N LYS A 43 -1.93 11.61 10.16
CA LYS A 43 -1.28 12.92 10.31
C LYS A 43 -1.85 13.76 11.44
N PHE A 44 -3.15 13.66 11.76
CA PHE A 44 -3.86 14.54 12.71
C PHE A 44 -3.55 16.04 12.51
N GLY A 45 -3.26 16.46 11.26
CA GLY A 45 -2.88 17.83 10.91
C GLY A 45 -1.37 18.11 10.84
N ASP A 46 -0.48 17.14 11.13
CA ASP A 46 0.96 17.25 10.87
C ASP A 46 1.30 16.89 9.42
N TYR A 47 1.78 17.86 8.65
CA TYR A 47 2.15 17.67 7.24
C TYR A 47 3.65 17.50 7.03
N LYS A 48 4.48 17.54 8.09
CA LYS A 48 5.95 17.65 7.95
C LYS A 48 6.67 16.31 7.89
N ASN A 49 6.06 15.23 8.38
CA ASN A 49 6.75 13.96 8.58
C ASN A 49 6.03 12.82 7.88
N TYR A 50 6.75 12.12 7.01
CA TYR A 50 6.32 10.84 6.45
C TYR A 50 6.49 9.75 7.52
N THR A 51 5.40 9.10 7.91
CA THR A 51 5.46 7.94 8.83
C THR A 51 5.44 6.67 8.00
N SER A 52 6.46 5.83 8.17
CA SER A 52 6.55 4.58 7.43
C SER A 52 5.51 3.57 7.91
N LEU A 53 5.01 2.73 6.98
CA LEU A 53 4.19 1.56 7.29
C LEU A 53 4.84 0.74 8.42
N ALA A 54 6.15 0.57 8.27
CA ALA A 54 7.04 -0.10 9.19
C ALA A 54 6.94 0.38 10.65
N LEU A 55 6.88 1.69 10.87
CA LEU A 55 6.79 2.27 12.20
C LEU A 55 5.38 2.08 12.78
N LEU A 56 4.35 2.34 11.96
CA LEU A 56 2.95 2.21 12.38
C LEU A 56 2.63 0.78 12.85
N THR A 57 3.05 -0.22 12.09
CA THR A 57 2.85 -1.62 12.48
C THR A 57 3.53 -1.96 13.80
N THR A 58 4.75 -1.46 14.03
CA THR A 58 5.47 -1.67 15.31
C THR A 58 4.73 -1.00 16.48
N LEU A 59 4.26 0.24 16.29
CA LEU A 59 3.51 0.98 17.32
C LEU A 59 2.22 0.25 17.72
N PHE A 60 1.51 -0.34 16.77
CA PHE A 60 0.25 -1.04 17.04
C PHE A 60 0.40 -2.53 17.40
N GLY A 61 1.64 -3.03 17.51
CA GLY A 61 1.90 -4.44 17.79
C GLY A 61 1.35 -5.37 16.70
N ILE A 62 1.27 -4.88 15.46
CA ILE A 62 0.86 -5.69 14.31
C ILE A 62 2.08 -6.51 13.88
N PRO A 63 1.99 -7.85 13.81
CA PRO A 63 3.09 -8.68 13.36
C PRO A 63 3.48 -8.24 11.94
N THR A 64 4.69 -7.72 11.80
CA THR A 64 5.22 -7.36 10.50
C THR A 64 6.03 -8.52 9.98
N PRO A 65 5.77 -8.98 8.76
CA PRO A 65 6.58 -10.02 8.14
C PRO A 65 7.86 -9.45 7.50
N LYS A 66 8.46 -8.40 8.07
CA LYS A 66 9.63 -7.65 7.55
C LYS A 66 10.94 -8.45 7.53
N ASP A 67 10.86 -9.76 7.43
CA ASP A 67 12.00 -10.63 7.58
C ASP A 67 12.63 -11.04 6.24
N ASP A 68 12.02 -10.70 5.09
CA ASP A 68 12.47 -11.22 3.79
C ASP A 68 13.08 -10.15 2.84
N ILE A 69 12.35 -9.09 2.47
CA ILE A 69 12.83 -8.04 1.53
C ILE A 69 12.23 -6.65 1.84
N ASP A 70 12.86 -5.60 1.31
CA ASP A 70 12.34 -4.23 1.29
C ASP A 70 12.21 -3.66 -0.14
N GLY A 71 11.56 -2.50 -0.28
CA GLY A 71 11.28 -1.88 -1.57
C GLY A 71 12.50 -1.59 -2.45
N SER A 72 13.69 -1.41 -1.87
CA SER A 72 14.94 -1.21 -2.65
C SER A 72 15.42 -2.50 -3.34
N GLN A 73 15.01 -3.66 -2.83
CA GLN A 73 15.43 -4.96 -3.33
C GLN A 73 14.55 -5.48 -4.49
N VAL A 74 13.33 -4.92 -4.65
CA VAL A 74 12.35 -5.36 -5.65
C VAL A 74 12.92 -5.35 -7.08
N ALA A 75 13.68 -4.31 -7.44
CA ALA A 75 14.27 -4.22 -8.78
C ALA A 75 15.31 -5.33 -9.03
N GLY A 76 16.16 -5.64 -8.04
CA GLY A 76 17.15 -6.70 -8.16
C GLY A 76 16.49 -8.07 -8.32
N ILE A 77 15.47 -8.34 -7.52
CA ILE A 77 14.73 -9.61 -7.56
C ILE A 77 14.03 -9.78 -8.92
N TYR A 78 13.43 -8.71 -9.44
CA TYR A 78 12.72 -8.77 -10.71
C TYR A 78 13.67 -9.00 -11.89
N TYR A 79 14.76 -8.22 -11.99
CA TYR A 79 15.63 -8.24 -13.18
C TYR A 79 16.71 -9.32 -13.14
N ASN A 80 17.21 -9.69 -11.96
CA ASN A 80 18.33 -10.62 -11.81
C ASN A 80 17.88 -12.02 -11.37
N ASP A 81 16.99 -12.08 -10.36
CA ASP A 81 16.63 -13.36 -9.72
C ASP A 81 15.41 -14.01 -10.40
N GLY A 82 14.55 -13.22 -11.01
CA GLY A 82 13.31 -13.68 -11.66
C GLY A 82 12.23 -14.17 -10.69
N ASP A 83 12.38 -13.94 -9.37
CA ASP A 83 11.45 -14.43 -8.35
C ASP A 83 10.26 -13.49 -8.13
N ILE A 84 9.36 -13.48 -9.11
CA ILE A 84 8.10 -12.70 -9.07
C ILE A 84 7.23 -13.14 -7.89
N ALA A 85 7.28 -14.42 -7.52
CA ALA A 85 6.49 -14.96 -6.43
C ALA A 85 6.85 -14.33 -5.09
N ARG A 86 8.14 -14.06 -4.85
CA ARG A 86 8.62 -13.35 -3.67
C ARG A 86 8.17 -11.89 -3.63
N ILE A 87 8.22 -11.19 -4.76
CA ILE A 87 7.74 -9.80 -4.86
C ILE A 87 6.23 -9.73 -4.54
N ALA A 88 5.45 -10.63 -5.11
CA ALA A 88 4.01 -10.66 -4.88
C ALA A 88 3.65 -10.96 -3.42
N ARG A 89 4.31 -11.95 -2.77
CA ARG A 89 4.14 -12.20 -1.33
C ARG A 89 4.47 -10.97 -0.49
N TYR A 90 5.52 -10.22 -0.85
CA TYR A 90 5.86 -8.95 -0.20
C TYR A 90 4.74 -7.92 -0.34
N CYS A 91 4.20 -7.73 -1.55
CA CYS A 91 3.09 -6.79 -1.76
C CYS A 91 1.80 -7.20 -1.03
N GLU A 92 1.45 -8.49 -1.01
CA GLU A 92 0.28 -8.99 -0.26
C GLU A 92 0.39 -8.69 1.24
N LYS A 93 1.59 -8.88 1.79
CA LYS A 93 1.89 -8.58 3.20
C LYS A 93 1.75 -7.08 3.50
N ASP A 94 2.20 -6.20 2.61
CA ASP A 94 2.02 -4.75 2.75
C ASP A 94 0.52 -4.37 2.73
N VAL A 95 -0.27 -4.99 1.84
CA VAL A 95 -1.74 -4.78 1.79
C VAL A 95 -2.40 -5.20 3.11
N LEU A 96 -2.05 -6.38 3.63
CA LEU A 96 -2.58 -6.85 4.91
C LEU A 96 -2.19 -5.88 6.04
N ALA A 97 -0.93 -5.44 6.11
CA ALA A 97 -0.48 -4.50 7.12
C ALA A 97 -1.25 -3.16 7.08
N VAL A 98 -1.52 -2.62 5.88
CA VAL A 98 -2.32 -1.40 5.69
C VAL A 98 -3.74 -1.58 6.24
N ILE A 99 -4.39 -2.71 5.95
CA ILE A 99 -5.74 -3.00 6.45
C ILE A 99 -5.74 -3.14 7.98
N GLN A 100 -4.77 -3.86 8.54
CA GLN A 100 -4.63 -4.03 10.00
C GLN A 100 -4.42 -2.67 10.71
N ILE A 101 -3.63 -1.77 10.13
CA ILE A 101 -3.47 -0.40 10.63
C ILE A 101 -4.77 0.38 10.55
N PHE A 102 -5.49 0.28 9.42
CA PHE A 102 -6.77 0.96 9.26
C PHE A 102 -7.80 0.51 10.31
N LEU A 103 -7.85 -0.79 10.64
CA LEU A 103 -8.68 -1.32 11.73
C LEU A 103 -8.25 -0.75 13.09
N LYS A 104 -6.95 -0.62 13.33
CA LYS A 104 -6.44 0.00 14.57
C LYS A 104 -6.80 1.48 14.69
N PHE A 105 -6.81 2.24 13.61
CA PHE A 105 -7.32 3.63 13.63
C PHE A 105 -8.80 3.71 14.03
N ARG A 106 -9.56 2.65 13.75
CA ARG A 106 -10.98 2.51 14.13
C ARG A 106 -11.19 1.81 15.47
N ASN A 107 -10.10 1.47 16.17
CA ASN A 107 -10.11 0.70 17.41
C ASN A 107 -10.80 -0.68 17.28
N GLU A 108 -10.66 -1.31 16.12
CA GLU A 108 -11.20 -2.64 15.81
C GLU A 108 -10.15 -3.74 16.04
N PRO A 109 -10.59 -5.01 16.24
CA PRO A 109 -9.67 -6.14 16.34
C PRO A 109 -8.94 -6.38 15.01
N LEU A 110 -7.79 -7.03 15.12
CA LEU A 110 -7.03 -7.49 13.96
C LEU A 110 -7.75 -8.63 13.25
N ILE A 111 -7.62 -8.69 11.93
CA ILE A 111 -7.99 -9.85 11.13
C ILE A 111 -7.07 -11.01 11.55
N PRO A 112 -7.62 -12.16 11.98
CA PRO A 112 -6.83 -13.33 12.31
C PRO A 112 -6.25 -13.95 11.04
N GLU A 113 -5.08 -14.59 11.13
CA GLU A 113 -4.43 -15.24 9.97
C GLU A 113 -5.32 -16.28 9.30
N SER A 114 -6.17 -16.98 10.08
CA SER A 114 -7.13 -17.96 9.55
C SER A 114 -8.22 -17.36 8.66
N ALA A 115 -8.40 -16.03 8.69
CA ALA A 115 -9.34 -15.31 7.84
C ALA A 115 -8.65 -14.61 6.65
N VAL A 116 -7.36 -14.87 6.43
CA VAL A 116 -6.60 -14.33 5.30
C VAL A 116 -6.22 -15.47 4.36
N GLU A 117 -6.54 -15.31 3.08
CA GLU A 117 -6.19 -16.25 2.02
C GLU A 117 -5.39 -15.51 0.93
N SER A 118 -4.25 -16.07 0.53
CA SER A 118 -3.54 -15.64 -0.68
C SER A 118 -4.06 -16.46 -1.86
N VAL A 119 -4.51 -15.77 -2.90
CA VAL A 119 -5.01 -16.37 -4.14
C VAL A 119 -4.04 -16.17 -5.31
N THR A 120 -2.82 -15.70 -5.04
CA THR A 120 -1.87 -15.42 -6.11
C THR A 120 -1.29 -16.73 -6.67
N ILE A 121 -1.51 -16.93 -7.97
CA ILE A 121 -1.04 -18.08 -8.73
C ILE A 121 0.15 -17.62 -9.58
N PHE A 122 1.28 -18.33 -9.52
CA PHE A 122 2.47 -18.09 -10.34
C PHE A 122 2.68 -19.22 -11.34
#